data_AF-A0A355QHM3-F1
#
_entry.id   AF-A0A355QHM3-F1
#
_cell.length_a   1.000
_cell.length_b   1.000
_cell.length_c   1.000
_cell.angle_alpha   90.00
_cell.angle_beta   90.00
_cell.angle_gamma   90.00
#
_symmetry.space_group_name_H-M   'P 1'
#
loop_
_entity.id
_entity.type
_entity.pdbx_description
1 polymer ?
#
loop_
_entity_poly.entity_id
_entity_poly.type
_entity_poly.pdbx_seq_one_letter_code
_entity_poly.pdbx_strand_id
1 'polypeptide(L)'
;MSDAYAERTRQLVDPGRLGAWLDGQGLPGGGEPVHSRFVTGGASNELFEVTRGGERWALRRPPARVPDGRNETMLREYRIIEALADTDVPHARAVACCDDPDVIGANFYLMSFVDGWSPISE
;
A
#
# COMPACT_ATOMS: atom_id res chain seq x y z
N MET A 1 -12.37 -7.28 16.38
CA MET A 1 -11.93 -7.06 14.98
C MET A 1 -11.19 -5.74 14.84
N SER A 2 -11.79 -4.61 15.28
CA SER A 2 -11.15 -3.28 15.28
C SER A 2 -9.76 -3.24 15.93
N ASP A 3 -9.59 -3.82 17.12
CA ASP A 3 -8.30 -3.78 17.84
C ASP A 3 -7.20 -4.58 17.14
N ALA A 4 -7.54 -5.72 16.55
CA ALA A 4 -6.60 -6.53 15.78
C ALA A 4 -6.16 -5.81 14.49
N TYR A 5 -7.07 -5.05 13.85
CA TYR A 5 -6.77 -4.26 12.65
C TYR A 5 -5.85 -3.08 13.00
N ALA A 6 -6.12 -2.40 14.11
CA ALA A 6 -5.28 -1.33 14.62
C ALA A 6 -3.88 -1.83 14.99
N GLU A 7 -3.79 -2.98 15.65
CA GLU A 7 -2.50 -3.62 15.99
C GLU A 7 -1.73 -4.00 14.73
N ARG A 8 -2.37 -4.69 13.79
CA ARG A 8 -1.75 -5.09 12.52
C ARG A 8 -1.26 -3.89 11.72
N THR A 9 -1.99 -2.78 11.73
CA THR A 9 -1.56 -1.52 11.11
C THR A 9 -0.30 -0.98 11.77
N ARG A 10 -0.30 -0.83 13.10
CA ARG A 10 0.86 -0.31 13.86
C ARG A 10 2.12 -1.16 13.68
N GLN A 11 1.97 -2.48 13.52
CA GLN A 11 3.10 -3.38 13.34
C GLN A 11 3.72 -3.33 11.93
N LEU A 12 2.93 -3.00 10.91
CA LEU A 12 3.31 -3.21 9.51
C LEU A 12 3.52 -1.93 8.71
N VAL A 13 2.98 -0.81 9.18
CA VAL A 13 3.07 0.48 8.49
C VAL A 13 3.42 1.55 9.51
N ASP A 14 4.71 1.85 9.63
CA ASP A 14 5.18 2.99 10.41
C ASP A 14 4.81 4.30 9.67
N PRO A 15 3.94 5.14 10.24
CA PRO A 15 3.46 6.34 9.55
C PRO A 15 4.54 7.40 9.36
N GLY A 16 5.55 7.48 10.25
CA GLY A 16 6.63 8.43 10.14
C GLY A 16 7.60 8.06 9.02
N ARG A 17 7.99 6.79 8.95
CA ARG A 17 8.87 6.29 7.88
C ARG A 17 8.18 6.30 6.51
N LEU A 18 6.91 5.92 6.47
CA LEU A 18 6.11 6.04 5.25
C LEU A 18 5.99 7.51 4.83
N GLY A 19 5.66 8.43 5.75
CA GLY A 19 5.56 9.87 5.47
C GLY A 19 6.85 10.46 4.89
N ALA A 20 8.00 10.16 5.49
CA ALA A 20 9.30 10.60 4.98
C ALA A 20 9.59 10.05 3.57
N TRP A 21 9.20 8.81 3.30
CA TRP A 21 9.32 8.23 1.96
C TRP A 21 8.38 8.93 0.95
N LEU A 22 7.11 9.20 1.31
CA LEU A 22 6.18 9.93 0.45
C LEU A 22 6.70 11.34 0.10
N ASP A 23 7.33 12.01 1.07
CA ASP A 23 8.01 13.30 0.84
C ASP A 23 9.18 13.18 -0.13
N GLY A 24 10.02 12.16 0.04
CA GLY A 24 11.13 11.88 -0.87
C GLY A 24 10.67 11.57 -2.29
N GLN A 25 9.48 10.98 -2.46
CA GLN A 25 8.86 10.74 -3.77
C GLN A 25 8.16 11.98 -4.35
N GLY A 26 8.04 13.08 -3.59
CA GLY A 26 7.34 14.29 -4.03
C GLY A 26 5.83 14.10 -4.19
N LEU A 27 5.22 13.16 -3.46
CA LEU A 27 3.78 12.93 -3.53
C LEU A 27 3.00 14.04 -2.80
N PRO A 28 1.73 14.31 -3.20
CA PRO A 28 0.95 15.39 -2.62
C PRO A 28 0.71 15.22 -1.11
N GLY A 29 0.41 16.35 -0.44
CA GLY A 29 0.26 16.39 1.02
C GLY A 29 1.59 16.43 1.78
N GLY A 30 2.67 16.92 1.15
CA GLY A 30 4.00 17.01 1.76
C GLY A 30 3.99 17.65 3.16
N GLY A 31 4.66 17.02 4.12
CA GLY A 31 4.66 17.41 5.55
C GLY A 31 3.38 17.09 6.34
N GLU A 32 2.27 16.70 5.69
CA GLU A 32 1.05 16.31 6.41
C GLU A 32 1.19 14.93 7.08
N PRO A 33 0.51 14.70 8.22
CA PRO A 33 0.48 13.40 8.88
C PRO A 33 -0.04 12.30 7.97
N VAL A 34 0.59 11.14 8.06
CA VAL A 34 0.13 9.91 7.40
C VAL A 34 -0.67 9.09 8.40
N HIS A 35 -1.86 8.69 7.98
CA HIS A 35 -2.65 7.68 8.69
C HIS A 35 -2.79 6.45 7.81
N SER A 36 -2.85 5.29 8.44
CA SER A 36 -3.10 4.02 7.77
C SER A 36 -4.17 3.22 8.49
N ARG A 37 -4.89 2.40 7.75
CA ARG A 37 -5.91 1.51 8.29
C ARG A 37 -5.91 0.20 7.52
N PHE A 38 -5.79 -0.91 8.22
CA PHE A 38 -5.92 -2.23 7.61
C PHE A 38 -7.28 -2.41 6.94
N VAL A 39 -7.28 -2.88 5.69
CA VAL A 39 -8.48 -3.14 4.89
C VAL A 39 -8.75 -4.65 4.87
N THR A 40 -7.79 -5.40 4.34
CA THR A 40 -7.87 -6.86 4.21
C THR A 40 -6.48 -7.45 4.02
N GLY A 41 -6.33 -8.75 4.23
CA GLY A 41 -5.04 -9.41 4.13
C GLY A 41 -5.05 -10.82 4.73
N GLY A 42 -3.89 -11.44 4.72
CA GLY A 42 -3.72 -12.81 5.18
C GLY A 42 -2.31 -13.34 4.89
N ALA A 43 -2.21 -14.63 4.54
CA ALA A 43 -0.92 -15.29 4.35
C ALA A 43 -0.08 -14.76 3.18
N SER A 44 -0.70 -14.08 2.20
CA SER A 44 -0.04 -13.76 0.92
C SER A 44 0.25 -12.26 0.71
N ASN A 45 -0.61 -11.37 1.23
CA ASN A 45 -0.46 -9.92 1.13
C ASN A 45 -1.32 -9.23 2.20
N GLU A 46 -0.99 -7.97 2.45
CA GLU A 46 -1.69 -7.06 3.35
C GLU A 46 -2.04 -5.79 2.56
N LEU A 47 -3.28 -5.35 2.69
CA LEU A 47 -3.81 -4.14 2.05
C LEU A 47 -4.24 -3.14 3.12
N PHE A 48 -3.75 -1.91 2.98
CA PHE A 48 -4.06 -0.81 3.87
C PHE A 48 -4.63 0.35 3.07
N GLU A 49 -5.57 1.06 3.66
CA GLU A 49 -5.89 2.43 3.27
C GLU A 49 -4.83 3.34 3.87
N VAL A 50 -4.33 4.29 3.09
CA VAL A 50 -3.40 5.34 3.52
C VAL A 50 -4.02 6.69 3.21
N THR A 51 -4.06 7.58 4.19
CA THR A 51 -4.50 8.97 4.01
C THR A 51 -3.40 9.94 4.41
N ARG A 52 -3.33 11.06 3.70
CA ARG A 52 -2.37 12.14 3.94
C ARG A 52 -2.96 13.48 3.49
N GLY A 53 -3.30 14.36 4.43
CA GLY A 53 -4.04 15.57 4.09
C GLY A 53 -5.35 15.22 3.36
N GLY A 54 -5.51 15.75 2.13
CA GLY A 54 -6.65 15.45 1.25
C GLY A 54 -6.50 14.18 0.40
N GLU A 55 -5.35 13.52 0.45
CA GLU A 55 -5.04 12.37 -0.41
C GLU A 55 -5.43 11.03 0.22
N ARG A 56 -5.73 10.06 -0.65
CA ARG A 56 -6.15 8.71 -0.27
C ARG A 56 -5.63 7.66 -1.24
N TRP A 57 -4.94 6.66 -0.71
CA TRP A 57 -4.35 5.57 -1.49
C TRP A 57 -4.62 4.21 -0.87
N ALA A 58 -4.47 3.16 -1.67
CA ALA A 58 -4.34 1.79 -1.18
C ALA A 58 -2.87 1.37 -1.22
N LEU A 59 -2.34 0.94 -0.08
CA LEU A 59 -0.99 0.39 0.07
C LEU A 59 -1.06 -1.12 0.10
N ARG A 60 -0.31 -1.77 -0.78
CA ARG A 60 -0.16 -3.22 -0.82
C ARG A 60 1.27 -3.61 -0.49
N ARG A 61 1.40 -4.55 0.45
CA ARG A 61 2.68 -5.10 0.90
C ARG A 61 2.57 -6.60 1.24
N PRO A 62 3.69 -7.32 1.37
CA PRO A 62 3.73 -8.68 1.93
C PRO A 62 3.25 -8.73 3.40
N PRO A 63 3.00 -9.92 3.98
CA PRO A 63 2.79 -10.07 5.42
C PRO A 63 4.06 -9.76 6.23
N ALA A 64 3.94 -9.69 7.56
CA ALA A 64 5.05 -9.38 8.49
C ALA A 64 6.32 -10.21 8.22
N ARG A 65 6.15 -11.53 8.11
CA ARG A 65 7.21 -12.44 7.68
C ARG A 65 7.16 -12.56 6.18
N VAL A 66 8.01 -11.80 5.50
CA VAL A 66 8.09 -11.78 4.04
C VAL A 66 8.55 -13.15 3.53
N PRO A 67 7.72 -13.89 2.76
CA PRO A 67 8.18 -15.12 2.10
C PRO A 67 9.20 -14.82 1.01
N ASP A 68 10.11 -15.75 0.76
CA ASP A 68 11.11 -15.64 -0.31
C ASP A 68 10.45 -15.31 -1.66
N GLY A 69 11.02 -14.35 -2.39
CA GLY A 69 10.51 -13.90 -3.70
C GLY A 69 9.29 -12.97 -3.63
N ARG A 70 8.71 -12.72 -2.44
CA ARG A 70 7.47 -11.94 -2.33
C ARG A 70 7.70 -10.45 -2.55
N ASN A 71 8.85 -9.91 -2.15
CA ASN A 71 9.21 -8.52 -2.43
C ASN A 71 9.31 -8.27 -3.94
N GLU A 72 9.96 -9.15 -4.68
CA GLU A 72 10.09 -9.09 -6.14
C GLU A 72 8.73 -9.26 -6.83
N THR A 73 7.85 -10.07 -6.23
CA THR A 73 6.46 -10.21 -6.70
C THR A 73 5.70 -8.89 -6.60
N MET A 74 5.84 -8.12 -5.51
CA MET A 74 5.21 -6.79 -5.40
C MET A 74 5.67 -5.84 -6.51
N LEU A 75 6.98 -5.84 -6.83
CA LEU A 75 7.51 -5.01 -7.90
C LEU A 75 6.97 -5.41 -9.28
N ARG A 76 6.81 -6.73 -9.51
CA ARG A 76 6.20 -7.24 -10.75
C ARG A 76 4.72 -6.86 -10.85
N GLU A 77 3.96 -6.98 -9.76
CA GLU A 77 2.56 -6.55 -9.72
C GLU A 77 2.43 -5.06 -10.05
N TYR A 78 3.25 -4.20 -9.42
CA TYR A 78 3.25 -2.77 -9.70
C TYR A 78 3.50 -2.47 -11.18
N ARG A 79 4.53 -3.07 -11.79
CA ARG A 79 4.84 -2.88 -13.22
C ARG A 79 3.69 -3.27 -14.14
N ILE A 80 2.95 -4.33 -13.81
CA ILE A 80 1.77 -4.74 -14.57
C ILE A 80 0.68 -3.67 -14.45
N ILE A 81 0.37 -3.22 -13.23
CA ILE A 81 -0.66 -2.18 -13.01
C ILE A 81 -0.28 -0.87 -13.70
N GLU A 82 0.98 -0.47 -13.63
CA GLU A 82 1.50 0.73 -14.30
C GLU A 82 1.36 0.63 -15.82
N ALA A 83 1.67 -0.53 -16.41
CA ALA A 83 1.53 -0.76 -17.85
C ALA A 83 0.07 -0.75 -18.35
N LEU A 84 -0.92 -0.93 -17.47
CA LEU A 84 -2.33 -0.85 -17.84
C LEU A 84 -2.82 0.59 -18.03
N ALA A 85 -2.06 1.61 -17.60
CA ALA A 85 -2.47 3.02 -17.62
C ALA A 85 -2.88 3.52 -19.02
N ASP A 86 -2.29 2.96 -20.07
CA ASP A 86 -2.53 3.33 -21.47
C ASP A 86 -3.53 2.38 -22.18
N THR A 87 -4.35 1.65 -21.40
CA THR A 87 -5.32 0.69 -21.92
C THR A 87 -6.74 1.00 -21.44
N ASP A 88 -7.74 0.44 -22.11
CA ASP A 88 -9.15 0.56 -21.71
C ASP A 88 -9.56 -0.38 -20.57
N VAL A 89 -8.61 -1.13 -19.98
CA VAL A 89 -8.89 -2.06 -18.89
C VAL A 89 -9.12 -1.27 -17.60
N PRO A 90 -10.28 -1.39 -16.91
CA PRO A 90 -10.48 -0.71 -15.64
C PRO A 90 -9.51 -1.24 -14.57
N HIS A 91 -8.73 -0.35 -13.98
CA HIS A 91 -7.74 -0.68 -12.94
C HIS A 91 -7.57 0.47 -11.95
N ALA A 92 -7.02 0.18 -10.77
CA ALA A 92 -6.56 1.21 -9.85
C ALA A 92 -5.26 1.82 -10.41
N ARG A 93 -5.19 3.15 -10.49
CA ARG A 93 -4.02 3.83 -11.03
C ARG A 93 -2.82 3.60 -10.14
N ALA A 94 -1.70 3.15 -10.71
CA ALA A 94 -0.41 3.09 -10.03
C ALA A 94 0.04 4.50 -9.59
N VAL A 95 0.53 4.63 -8.36
CA VAL A 95 0.95 5.92 -7.78
C VAL A 95 2.46 5.94 -7.55
N ALA A 96 2.99 4.98 -6.80
CA ALA A 96 4.41 4.88 -6.51
C ALA A 96 4.76 3.47 -6.00
N CYS A 97 6.02 3.08 -6.11
CA CYS A 97 6.53 1.79 -5.64
C CYS A 97 7.83 1.98 -4.87
N CYS A 98 7.97 1.25 -3.76
CA CYS A 98 9.18 1.20 -2.95
C CYS A 98 9.80 -0.20 -3.06
N ASP A 99 11.04 -0.24 -3.53
CA ASP A 99 11.86 -1.46 -3.61
C ASP A 99 12.85 -1.59 -2.46
N ASP A 100 12.86 -0.63 -1.53
CA ASP A 100 13.64 -0.65 -0.30
C ASP A 100 12.81 -1.23 0.87
N PRO A 101 13.11 -2.46 1.33
CA PRO A 101 12.44 -3.06 2.47
C PRO A 101 12.69 -2.30 3.76
N ASP A 102 13.76 -1.49 3.86
CA ASP A 102 14.05 -0.82 5.11
C ASP A 102 12.95 0.15 5.46
N VAL A 103 12.28 0.82 4.51
CA VAL A 103 11.24 1.84 4.75
C VAL A 103 10.14 1.38 5.71
N ILE A 104 9.46 0.24 5.43
CA ILE A 104 8.40 -0.34 6.31
C ILE A 104 8.49 -1.87 6.44
N GLY A 105 9.71 -2.41 6.36
CA GLY A 105 10.01 -3.83 6.56
C GLY A 105 9.67 -4.74 5.37
N ALA A 106 9.28 -4.19 4.22
CA ALA A 106 9.03 -4.93 2.98
C ALA A 106 8.91 -3.97 1.79
N ASN A 107 9.04 -4.50 0.57
CA ASN A 107 8.68 -3.77 -0.64
C ASN A 107 7.17 -3.54 -0.65
N PHE A 108 6.73 -2.42 -1.21
CA PHE A 108 5.32 -2.09 -1.28
C PHE A 108 5.03 -1.20 -2.48
N TYR A 109 3.76 -1.04 -2.80
CA TYR A 109 3.32 -0.04 -3.75
C TYR A 109 2.02 0.63 -3.31
N LEU A 110 1.82 1.83 -3.84
CA LEU A 110 0.61 2.63 -3.73
C LEU A 110 -0.13 2.63 -5.05
N MET A 111 -1.46 2.55 -4.94
CA MET A 111 -2.39 2.79 -6.04
C MET A 111 -3.53 3.68 -5.56
N SER A 112 -4.28 4.26 -6.50
CA SER A 112 -5.49 5.03 -6.19
C SER A 112 -6.44 4.20 -5.32
N PHE A 113 -7.02 4.80 -4.28
CA PHE A 113 -8.09 4.15 -3.55
C PHE A 113 -9.37 4.19 -4.37
N VAL A 114 -9.88 3.02 -4.78
CA VAL A 114 -11.14 2.92 -5.51
C VAL A 114 -12.29 2.84 -4.51
N ASP A 115 -13.21 3.80 -4.57
CA ASP A 115 -14.44 3.76 -3.80
C ASP A 115 -15.42 2.76 -4.43
N GLY A 116 -15.68 1.65 -3.73
CA GLY A 116 -16.47 0.54 -4.22
C GLY A 116 -16.49 -0.61 -3.23
N TRP A 117 -17.07 -1.74 -3.64
CA TRP A 117 -17.11 -2.96 -2.83
C TRP A 117 -16.49 -4.13 -3.58
N SER A 118 -15.84 -5.03 -2.84
CA SER A 118 -15.50 -6.36 -3.35
C SER A 118 -16.69 -7.29 -3.11
N PRO A 119 -17.15 -8.04 -4.11
CA PRO A 119 -18.21 -9.03 -3.92
C PRO A 119 -17.72 -10.26 -3.13
N ILE A 120 -16.42 -10.34 -2.83
CA ILE A 120 -15.83 -11.43 -2.04
C ILE A 120 -16.00 -11.10 -0.56
N SER A 121 -17.23 -11.26 -0.07
CA SER A 121 -17.52 -11.37 1.35
C SER A 121 -18.17 -12.74 1.57
N GLU A 122 -17.45 -13.68 2.18
CA GLU A 122 -18.05 -14.74 2.98
C GLU A 122 -18.06 -14.29 4.44
#